data_AF-A0A7Z9YXF4-F1
#
_entry.id   AF-A0A7Z9YXF4-F1
#
_cell.length_a   1.000
_cell.length_b   1.000
_cell.length_c   1.000
_cell.angle_alpha   90.00
_cell.angle_beta   90.00
_cell.angle_gamma   90.00
#
_symmetry.space_group_name_H-M   'P 1'
#
loop_
_entity.id
_entity.type
_entity.pdbx_description
1 polymer ?
#
loop_
_entity_poly.entity_id
_entity_poly.type
_entity_poly.pdbx_seq_one_letter_code
_entity_poly.pdbx_strand_id
1 'polypeptide(L)'
;IKEIESSGYPIWGLNGEKIFITTQVVKLKCDACQDILMVRLDDLKSIDRMCCLRKGCRGHYEIDKNEDNYYKSLYSYGDIVRIVAKEHTGLLERTQREMIENSFIYRKDDEPWKPNILSATPTLEMGIDIGDLSSVILCSVPPNGANYLQRIGRAGRKDGNAFNVTIANAQPHDLYFYSEPMTMMQGNIEAPGVFLDASAILQRQFMAFCIDQWVTEEGVKENEIPHRLSTVLDAISKKSLDSFPYTLINYIQNNTEQLLERFFDLYEGKLHECTKEELKMFASGRVEDAVHSNAPDELKESISLSYKILNRFEQLIAQRDAIARQIDLLRKKIKEHKVSEARDKDWEDQLNELNVELEGLKSVRREINKKVTFEFLTNEGLLPNYAFPESGVILKSIIYRKKEKVQGDDGKGYESFTFEYERPGSSAISELAPSNSFYASGRRVRVDQIDMRISEVETWRFCDQCSYNERESSIVAPQCPRCGSQMWSDAGQKRELIRMRQVIATTSDRESRLKDDSEQREPVFYIKQLLINFEKEQIEDAYVIDSEMVPFGFEFIRKVDFKEINFGASTLNGEEVSIAGKR
;
A
#
# COMPACT_ATOMS: atom_id res chain seq x y z
N ILE A 1 -17.80 -12.87 46.18
CA ILE A 1 -16.47 -12.42 45.72
C ILE A 1 -15.45 -13.17 46.56
N LYS A 2 -14.47 -13.83 45.95
CA LYS A 2 -13.42 -14.58 46.62
C LYS A 2 -12.13 -13.78 46.49
N GLU A 3 -11.48 -13.52 47.61
CA GLU A 3 -10.14 -12.95 47.63
C GLU A 3 -9.15 -14.05 47.27
N ILE A 4 -8.35 -13.82 46.24
CA ILE A 4 -7.29 -14.73 45.79
C ILE A 4 -5.98 -13.94 45.94
N GLU A 5 -5.10 -14.42 46.82
CA GLU A 5 -3.76 -13.84 46.94
C GLU A 5 -2.91 -14.31 45.76
N SER A 6 -2.48 -13.37 44.92
CA SER A 6 -1.45 -13.59 43.92
C SER A 6 -0.48 -12.41 43.96
N SER A 7 0.81 -12.71 44.16
CA SER A 7 1.89 -11.71 44.13
C SER A 7 1.73 -10.54 45.11
N GLY A 8 1.21 -10.76 46.32
CA GLY A 8 1.17 -9.76 47.40
C GLY A 8 0.09 -8.68 47.26
N TYR A 9 -0.84 -8.83 46.30
CA TYR A 9 -2.01 -7.96 46.16
C TYR A 9 -3.30 -8.77 46.28
N PRO A 10 -4.33 -8.25 46.98
CA PRO A 10 -5.62 -8.91 47.06
C PRO A 10 -6.35 -8.76 45.72
N ILE A 11 -6.49 -9.87 44.98
CA ILE A 11 -7.26 -9.92 43.74
C ILE A 11 -8.66 -10.43 44.07
N TRP A 12 -9.67 -9.62 43.77
CA TRP A 12 -11.07 -9.94 44.01
C TRP A 12 -11.66 -10.63 42.78
N GLY A 13 -11.92 -11.93 42.88
CA GLY A 13 -12.54 -12.73 41.82
C GLY A 13 -14.01 -13.05 42.10
N LEU A 14 -14.80 -13.25 41.05
CA LEU A 14 -16.09 -13.91 41.19
C LEU A 14 -15.86 -15.42 41.35
N ASN A 15 -16.52 -16.04 42.33
CA ASN A 15 -16.43 -17.50 42.51
C ASN A 15 -17.27 -18.19 41.43
N GLY A 16 -16.61 -18.87 40.47
CA GLY A 16 -17.27 -19.57 39.36
C GLY A 16 -18.31 -20.60 39.80
N GLU A 17 -18.12 -21.26 40.95
CA GLU A 17 -19.09 -22.23 41.51
C GLU A 17 -20.40 -21.57 41.99
N LYS A 18 -20.41 -20.24 42.10
CA LYS A 18 -21.57 -19.43 42.52
C LYS A 18 -22.12 -18.59 41.37
N ILE A 19 -21.61 -18.77 40.16
CA ILE A 19 -22.15 -18.16 38.94
C ILE A 19 -23.09 -19.19 38.31
N PHE A 20 -24.35 -18.81 38.15
CA PHE A 20 -25.36 -19.65 37.52
C PHE A 20 -25.83 -18.97 36.25
N ILE A 21 -26.00 -19.75 35.18
CA ILE A 21 -26.59 -19.29 33.92
C ILE A 21 -27.91 -20.04 33.78
N THR A 22 -29.00 -19.31 33.54
CA THR A 22 -30.32 -19.87 33.31
C THR A 22 -31.02 -19.13 32.19
N THR A 23 -31.82 -19.85 31.42
CA THR A 23 -32.73 -19.28 30.42
C THR A 23 -34.13 -19.01 30.99
N GLN A 24 -34.40 -19.50 32.21
CA GLN A 24 -35.68 -19.32 32.90
C GLN A 24 -35.65 -18.08 33.78
N VAL A 25 -36.01 -16.94 33.19
CA VAL A 25 -36.00 -15.63 33.85
C VAL A 25 -37.39 -15.00 33.88
N VAL A 26 -37.64 -14.17 34.89
CA VAL A 26 -38.84 -13.36 35.03
C VAL A 26 -38.43 -11.89 35.11
N LYS A 27 -39.22 -11.06 34.44
CA LYS A 27 -39.07 -9.61 34.44
C LYS A 27 -39.86 -9.01 35.59
N LEU A 28 -39.20 -8.23 36.42
CA LEU A 28 -39.81 -7.42 37.45
C LEU A 28 -39.70 -5.93 37.07
N LYS A 29 -40.72 -5.15 37.41
CA LYS A 29 -40.78 -3.71 37.15
C LYS A 29 -41.15 -2.97 38.41
N CYS A 30 -40.43 -1.88 38.71
CA CYS A 30 -40.76 -1.05 39.84
C CYS A 30 -42.04 -0.24 39.58
N ASP A 31 -42.97 -0.29 40.53
CA ASP A 31 -44.24 0.47 40.51
C ASP A 31 -44.03 2.00 40.43
N ALA A 32 -42.98 2.55 41.07
CA ALA A 32 -42.74 3.99 41.13
C ALA A 32 -41.84 4.52 40.00
N CYS A 33 -40.64 3.95 39.81
CA CYS A 33 -39.65 4.48 38.86
C CYS A 33 -39.56 3.71 37.54
N GLN A 34 -40.38 2.66 37.37
CA GLN A 34 -40.45 1.83 36.16
C GLN A 34 -39.13 1.11 35.81
N ASP A 35 -38.17 1.08 36.73
CA ASP A 35 -36.91 0.34 36.59
C ASP A 35 -37.17 -1.16 36.40
N ILE A 36 -36.37 -1.81 35.55
CA ILE A 36 -36.57 -3.20 35.13
C ILE A 36 -35.45 -4.05 35.71
N LEU A 37 -35.83 -5.13 36.38
CA LEU A 37 -34.91 -6.13 36.92
C LEU A 37 -35.25 -7.50 36.32
N MET A 38 -34.25 -8.20 35.78
CA MET A 38 -34.39 -9.57 35.29
C MET A 38 -33.85 -10.52 36.36
N VAL A 39 -34.69 -11.43 36.85
CA VAL A 39 -34.32 -12.39 37.89
C VAL A 39 -34.57 -13.81 37.42
N ARG A 40 -33.87 -14.79 38.00
CA ARG A 40 -34.15 -16.21 37.76
C ARG A 40 -35.52 -16.58 38.34
N LEU A 41 -36.28 -17.39 37.62
CA LEU A 41 -37.63 -17.81 38.01
C LEU A 41 -37.67 -18.44 39.42
N ASP A 42 -36.67 -19.23 39.79
CA ASP A 42 -36.58 -19.88 41.10
C ASP A 42 -36.41 -18.89 42.26
N ASP A 43 -35.79 -17.74 42.00
CA ASP A 43 -35.53 -16.71 43.02
C ASP A 43 -36.71 -15.77 43.23
N LEU A 44 -37.77 -15.91 42.43
CA LEU A 44 -38.96 -15.06 42.47
C LEU A 44 -39.63 -15.07 43.85
N LYS A 45 -39.61 -16.21 44.57
CA LYS A 45 -40.15 -16.31 45.94
C LYS A 45 -39.41 -15.43 46.95
N SER A 46 -38.14 -15.13 46.70
CA SER A 46 -37.28 -14.35 47.59
C SER A 46 -37.27 -12.86 47.25
N ILE A 47 -37.76 -12.49 46.07
CA ILE A 47 -37.61 -11.14 45.48
C ILE A 47 -38.98 -10.49 45.22
N ASP A 48 -40.09 -11.21 45.45
CA ASP A 48 -41.45 -10.66 45.36
C ASP A 48 -41.61 -9.45 46.30
N ARG A 49 -42.03 -8.31 45.74
CA ARG A 49 -42.14 -7.01 46.43
C ARG A 49 -40.84 -6.49 47.06
N MET A 50 -39.68 -6.83 46.52
CA MET A 50 -38.42 -6.23 46.95
C MET A 50 -38.41 -4.71 46.67
N CYS A 51 -37.84 -3.92 47.59
CA CYS A 51 -37.60 -2.49 47.38
C CYS A 51 -36.75 -2.25 46.13
N CYS A 52 -37.04 -1.17 45.41
CA CYS A 52 -36.28 -0.76 44.23
C CYS A 52 -34.79 -0.56 44.56
N LEU A 53 -33.90 -1.11 43.74
CA LEU A 53 -32.45 -1.02 43.91
C LEU A 53 -31.90 0.36 43.50
N ARG A 54 -32.71 1.18 42.83
CA ARG A 54 -32.33 2.51 42.38
C ARG A 54 -32.26 3.48 43.57
N LYS A 55 -31.10 4.09 43.76
CA LYS A 55 -30.85 5.05 44.84
C LYS A 55 -31.90 6.18 44.83
N GLY A 56 -32.64 6.31 45.92
CA GLY A 56 -33.67 7.35 46.10
C GLY A 56 -35.09 6.95 45.68
N CYS A 57 -35.30 5.76 45.10
CA CYS A 57 -36.63 5.23 44.84
C CYS A 57 -37.19 4.52 46.08
N ARG A 58 -38.49 4.70 46.37
CA ARG A 58 -39.22 4.01 47.45
C ARG A 58 -40.24 3.00 46.94
N GLY A 59 -40.25 2.75 45.64
CA GLY A 59 -41.13 1.77 45.01
C GLY A 59 -40.67 0.32 45.26
N HIS A 60 -41.52 -0.61 44.88
CA HIS A 60 -41.28 -2.05 44.96
C HIS A 60 -41.34 -2.68 43.57
N TYR A 61 -40.54 -3.73 43.36
CA TYR A 61 -40.59 -4.52 42.14
C TYR A 61 -41.79 -5.46 42.16
N GLU A 62 -42.58 -5.43 41.10
CA GLU A 62 -43.69 -6.34 40.84
C GLU A 62 -43.48 -7.08 39.52
N ILE A 63 -44.13 -8.23 39.35
CA ILE A 63 -44.00 -9.05 38.13
C ILE A 63 -44.57 -8.27 36.94
N ASP A 64 -43.72 -8.02 35.94
CA ASP A 64 -44.15 -7.41 34.69
C ASP A 64 -44.81 -8.48 33.83
N LYS A 65 -46.14 -8.38 33.66
CA LYS A 65 -46.94 -9.31 32.85
C LYS A 65 -46.89 -9.00 31.35
N ASN A 66 -46.14 -7.98 30.92
CA ASN A 66 -46.03 -7.64 29.50
C ASN A 66 -45.15 -8.67 28.77
N GLU A 67 -45.76 -9.45 27.86
CA GLU A 67 -45.07 -10.51 27.11
C GLU A 67 -44.29 -9.98 25.89
N ASP A 68 -44.65 -8.81 25.38
CA ASP A 68 -44.07 -8.24 24.16
C ASP A 68 -42.74 -7.54 24.42
N ASN A 69 -41.66 -8.28 24.22
CA ASN A 69 -40.32 -7.73 24.14
C ASN A 69 -39.68 -8.21 22.84
N TYR A 70 -39.49 -7.29 21.89
CA TYR A 70 -38.82 -7.53 20.61
C TYR A 70 -37.50 -8.30 20.78
N TYR A 71 -36.69 -7.95 21.79
CA TYR A 71 -35.44 -8.64 22.06
C TYR A 71 -35.65 -10.06 22.57
N LYS A 72 -36.72 -10.32 23.34
CA LYS A 72 -37.07 -11.70 23.76
C LYS A 72 -37.42 -12.55 22.55
N SER A 73 -38.24 -12.05 21.63
CA SER A 73 -38.56 -12.78 20.39
C SER A 73 -37.31 -12.96 19.52
N LEU A 74 -36.49 -11.92 19.37
CA LEU A 74 -35.26 -11.97 18.57
C LEU A 74 -34.25 -12.97 19.13
N TYR A 75 -34.03 -13.02 20.44
CA TYR A 75 -33.07 -13.95 21.04
C TYR A 75 -33.63 -15.36 21.26
N SER A 76 -34.96 -15.53 21.36
CA SER A 76 -35.58 -16.86 21.56
C SER A 76 -35.86 -17.58 20.25
N TYR A 77 -36.18 -16.84 19.18
CA TYR A 77 -36.62 -17.39 17.90
C TYR A 77 -35.88 -16.82 16.69
N GLY A 78 -35.07 -15.77 16.88
CA GLY A 78 -34.27 -15.25 15.78
C GLY A 78 -33.15 -16.20 15.42
N ASP A 79 -32.91 -16.35 14.12
CA ASP A 79 -31.71 -17.01 13.60
C ASP A 79 -30.49 -16.13 13.88
N ILE A 80 -29.88 -16.34 15.05
CA ILE A 80 -28.65 -15.66 15.43
C ILE A 80 -27.51 -16.27 14.64
N VAL A 81 -27.16 -15.63 13.52
CA VAL A 81 -26.00 -16.01 12.72
C VAL A 81 -24.78 -15.23 13.21
N ARG A 82 -23.70 -15.93 13.52
CA ARG A 82 -22.42 -15.29 13.82
C ARG A 82 -21.89 -14.63 12.55
N ILE A 83 -21.58 -13.35 12.62
CA ILE A 83 -20.90 -12.64 11.54
C ILE A 83 -19.39 -12.86 11.68
N VAL A 84 -18.79 -13.40 10.62
CA VAL A 84 -17.35 -13.59 10.47
C VAL A 84 -16.94 -12.88 9.18
N ALA A 85 -16.51 -11.63 9.31
CA ALA A 85 -16.04 -10.84 8.20
C ALA A 85 -14.55 -11.11 7.93
N LYS A 86 -14.18 -11.24 6.65
CA LYS A 86 -12.78 -11.28 6.19
C LYS A 86 -12.58 -10.28 5.06
N GLU A 87 -11.37 -9.75 4.94
CA GLU A 87 -11.02 -8.90 3.82
C GLU A 87 -10.61 -9.74 2.61
N HIS A 88 -10.84 -9.21 1.41
CA HIS A 88 -10.35 -9.77 0.16
C HIS A 88 -9.71 -8.65 -0.66
N THR A 89 -8.41 -8.45 -0.48
CA THR A 89 -7.68 -7.32 -1.06
C THR A 89 -6.43 -7.79 -1.79
N GLY A 90 -5.89 -6.97 -2.69
CA GLY A 90 -4.65 -7.28 -3.41
C GLY A 90 -3.41 -7.33 -2.50
N LEU A 91 -3.55 -6.88 -1.25
CA LEU A 91 -2.49 -6.88 -0.23
C LEU A 91 -2.31 -8.26 0.44
N LEU A 92 -3.29 -9.14 0.32
CA LEU A 92 -3.20 -10.47 0.89
C LEU A 92 -2.35 -11.38 0.01
N GLU A 93 -1.46 -12.15 0.66
CA GLU A 93 -0.71 -13.21 0.01
C GLU A 93 -1.65 -14.20 -0.68
N ARG A 94 -1.20 -14.78 -1.79
CA ARG A 94 -2.00 -15.70 -2.60
C ARG A 94 -2.59 -16.85 -1.79
N THR A 95 -1.77 -17.50 -0.96
CA THR A 95 -2.19 -18.63 -0.11
C THR A 95 -3.28 -18.23 0.89
N GLN A 96 -3.20 -17.03 1.46
CA GLN A 96 -4.22 -16.51 2.37
C GLN A 96 -5.52 -16.20 1.63
N ARG A 97 -5.46 -15.61 0.43
CA ARG A 97 -6.64 -15.37 -0.41
C ARG A 97 -7.35 -16.67 -0.78
N GLU A 98 -6.61 -17.64 -1.31
CA GLU A 98 -7.15 -18.96 -1.67
C GLU A 98 -7.78 -19.65 -0.44
N MET A 99 -7.18 -19.53 0.75
CA MET A 99 -7.76 -20.08 1.97
C MET A 99 -9.09 -19.41 2.35
N ILE A 100 -9.16 -18.07 2.25
CA ILE A 100 -10.38 -17.31 2.55
C ILE A 100 -11.48 -17.63 1.53
N GLU A 101 -11.16 -17.65 0.24
CA GLU A 101 -12.07 -18.01 -0.85
C GLU A 101 -12.66 -19.40 -0.61
N ASN A 102 -11.82 -20.41 -0.43
CA ASN A 102 -12.26 -21.79 -0.17
C ASN A 102 -13.09 -21.89 1.12
N SER A 103 -12.71 -21.16 2.18
CA SER A 103 -13.45 -21.15 3.45
C SER A 103 -14.82 -20.49 3.32
N PHE A 104 -14.97 -19.53 2.41
CA PHE A 104 -16.23 -18.85 2.14
C PHE A 104 -17.14 -19.70 1.23
N ILE A 105 -16.60 -20.25 0.14
CA ILE A 105 -17.34 -21.03 -0.87
C ILE A 105 -17.84 -22.36 -0.30
N TYR A 106 -16.96 -23.12 0.36
CA TYR A 106 -17.26 -24.46 0.85
C TYR A 106 -17.71 -24.48 2.32
N ARG A 107 -18.28 -23.37 2.79
CA ARG A 107 -18.86 -23.27 4.13
C ARG A 107 -20.11 -24.14 4.25
N LYS A 108 -20.18 -24.94 5.32
CA LYS A 108 -21.39 -25.67 5.71
C LYS A 108 -22.14 -24.93 6.82
N ASP A 109 -23.43 -25.21 6.98
CA ASP A 109 -24.29 -24.55 7.97
C ASP A 109 -23.86 -24.81 9.43
N ASP A 110 -23.16 -25.91 9.69
CA ASP A 110 -22.63 -26.30 11.00
C ASP A 110 -21.25 -25.67 11.32
N GLU A 111 -20.72 -24.80 10.46
CA GLU A 111 -19.40 -24.16 10.61
C GLU A 111 -19.50 -22.63 10.84
N PRO A 112 -20.10 -22.16 11.95
CA PRO A 112 -20.33 -20.73 12.21
C PRO A 112 -19.06 -19.90 12.41
N TRP A 113 -17.87 -20.53 12.46
CA TRP A 113 -16.57 -19.87 12.56
C TRP A 113 -15.95 -19.53 11.19
N LYS A 114 -16.51 -20.05 10.10
CA LYS A 114 -16.06 -19.74 8.73
C LYS A 114 -16.59 -18.39 8.26
N PRO A 115 -15.87 -17.70 7.35
CA PRO A 115 -16.28 -16.39 6.86
C PRO A 115 -17.62 -16.46 6.12
N ASN A 116 -18.49 -15.50 6.41
CA ASN A 116 -19.79 -15.32 5.75
C ASN A 116 -20.00 -13.89 5.24
N ILE A 117 -19.02 -13.01 5.43
CA ILE A 117 -18.97 -11.68 4.82
C ILE A 117 -17.55 -11.46 4.29
N LEU A 118 -17.44 -11.00 3.05
CA LEU A 118 -16.18 -10.56 2.44
C LEU A 118 -16.22 -9.07 2.18
N SER A 119 -15.27 -8.34 2.76
CA SER A 119 -15.00 -6.94 2.43
C SER A 119 -13.93 -6.90 1.34
N ALA A 120 -14.34 -6.71 0.09
CA ALA A 120 -13.47 -6.81 -1.07
C ALA A 120 -13.15 -5.45 -1.72
N THR A 121 -11.96 -5.34 -2.29
CA THR A 121 -11.62 -4.30 -3.26
C THR A 121 -11.99 -4.79 -4.68
N PRO A 122 -11.62 -4.11 -5.79
CA PRO A 122 -11.88 -4.62 -7.15
C PRO A 122 -11.27 -6.00 -7.47
N THR A 123 -10.59 -6.64 -6.53
CA THR A 123 -10.09 -8.02 -6.68
C THR A 123 -11.19 -9.04 -6.97
N LEU A 124 -12.43 -8.82 -6.50
CA LEU A 124 -13.57 -9.67 -6.82
C LEU A 124 -14.41 -9.16 -8.01
N GLU A 125 -13.97 -8.08 -8.67
CA GLU A 125 -14.61 -7.57 -9.87
C GLU A 125 -14.28 -8.45 -11.09
N MET A 126 -13.03 -8.92 -11.17
CA MET A 126 -12.54 -9.85 -12.21
C MET A 126 -13.00 -11.29 -11.94
N GLY A 127 -13.04 -12.13 -12.97
CA GLY A 127 -13.73 -13.44 -13.08
C GLY A 127 -13.44 -14.56 -12.07
N ILE A 128 -12.98 -14.26 -10.86
CA ILE A 128 -12.84 -15.22 -9.75
C ILE A 128 -14.22 -15.75 -9.39
N ASP A 129 -14.33 -17.07 -9.26
CA ASP A 129 -15.53 -17.73 -8.78
C ASP A 129 -15.52 -17.74 -7.25
N ILE A 130 -16.37 -16.90 -6.66
CA ILE A 130 -16.56 -16.83 -5.20
C ILE A 130 -17.82 -17.61 -4.76
N GLY A 131 -18.33 -18.47 -5.63
CA GLY A 131 -19.59 -19.17 -5.43
C GLY A 131 -20.79 -18.27 -5.70
N ASP A 132 -21.94 -18.68 -5.19
CA ASP A 132 -23.20 -17.94 -5.34
C ASP A 132 -23.40 -16.97 -4.17
N LEU A 133 -23.40 -15.67 -4.50
CA LEU A 133 -23.71 -14.63 -3.52
C LEU A 133 -25.20 -14.33 -3.52
N SER A 134 -25.82 -14.27 -2.34
CA SER A 134 -27.21 -13.80 -2.23
C SER A 134 -27.30 -12.27 -2.21
N SER A 135 -26.24 -11.60 -1.75
CA SER A 135 -26.25 -10.16 -1.52
C SER A 135 -24.91 -9.50 -1.86
N VAL A 136 -24.96 -8.30 -2.46
CA VAL A 136 -23.81 -7.43 -2.70
C VAL A 136 -24.10 -6.04 -2.15
N ILE A 137 -23.17 -5.51 -1.38
CA ILE A 137 -23.22 -4.14 -0.86
C ILE A 137 -22.03 -3.37 -1.43
N LEU A 138 -22.31 -2.31 -2.17
CA LEU A 138 -21.33 -1.37 -2.70
C LEU A 138 -21.25 -0.17 -1.76
N CYS A 139 -20.11 0.02 -1.11
CA CYS A 139 -19.89 1.14 -0.17
C CYS A 139 -19.60 2.49 -0.84
N SER A 140 -19.62 2.54 -2.16
CA SER A 140 -19.55 3.75 -2.99
C SER A 140 -20.18 3.47 -4.34
N VAL A 141 -20.55 4.51 -5.09
CA VAL A 141 -20.92 4.33 -6.49
C VAL A 141 -19.66 3.92 -7.28
N PRO A 142 -19.67 2.81 -8.04
CA PRO A 142 -18.55 2.42 -8.90
C PRO A 142 -18.25 3.45 -9.98
N PRO A 143 -17.00 3.55 -10.48
CA PRO A 143 -16.60 4.61 -11.41
C PRO A 143 -17.41 4.61 -12.72
N ASN A 144 -17.59 3.43 -13.33
CA ASN A 144 -18.29 3.29 -14.61
C ASN A 144 -19.38 2.21 -14.51
N GLY A 145 -20.35 2.27 -15.44
CA GLY A 145 -21.45 1.28 -15.53
C GLY A 145 -20.96 -0.17 -15.69
N ALA A 146 -19.86 -0.38 -16.42
CA ALA A 146 -19.25 -1.71 -16.56
C ALA A 146 -18.81 -2.29 -15.20
N ASN A 147 -18.13 -1.49 -14.36
CA ASN A 147 -17.70 -1.91 -13.02
C ASN A 147 -18.92 -2.22 -12.14
N TYR A 148 -19.96 -1.39 -12.23
CA TYR A 148 -21.20 -1.61 -11.50
C TYR A 148 -21.83 -2.95 -11.84
N LEU A 149 -22.08 -3.21 -13.13
CA LEU A 149 -22.69 -4.44 -13.61
C LEU A 149 -21.86 -5.68 -13.27
N GLN A 150 -20.53 -5.60 -13.38
CA GLN A 150 -19.63 -6.71 -13.01
C GLN A 150 -19.68 -7.03 -11.51
N ARG A 151 -19.83 -6.02 -10.65
CA ARG A 151 -19.90 -6.21 -9.19
C ARG A 151 -21.26 -6.73 -8.75
N ILE A 152 -22.36 -6.14 -9.21
CA ILE A 152 -23.71 -6.59 -8.81
C ILE A 152 -24.08 -7.94 -9.44
N GLY A 153 -23.56 -8.25 -10.64
CA GLY A 153 -23.72 -9.54 -11.32
C GLY A 153 -22.98 -10.71 -10.66
N ARG A 154 -22.34 -10.48 -9.50
CA ARG A 154 -21.81 -11.53 -8.65
C ARG A 154 -22.86 -12.20 -7.79
N ALA A 155 -23.95 -11.50 -7.48
CA ALA A 155 -25.07 -12.08 -6.76
C ALA A 155 -26.15 -12.63 -7.68
N GLY A 156 -26.88 -13.63 -7.19
CA GLY A 156 -28.04 -14.22 -7.84
C GLY A 156 -27.71 -15.10 -9.04
N ARG A 157 -26.55 -15.78 -9.05
CA ARG A 157 -26.14 -16.63 -10.18
C ARG A 157 -26.88 -17.96 -10.23
N LYS A 158 -27.23 -18.53 -9.07
CA LYS A 158 -27.88 -19.85 -8.99
C LYS A 158 -29.40 -19.76 -9.14
N ASP A 159 -30.03 -18.88 -8.36
CA ASP A 159 -31.49 -18.83 -8.23
C ASP A 159 -32.11 -17.58 -8.89
N GLY A 160 -31.28 -16.70 -9.47
CA GLY A 160 -31.72 -15.46 -10.13
C GLY A 160 -32.12 -14.32 -9.18
N ASN A 161 -32.26 -14.60 -7.88
CA ASN A 161 -32.61 -13.61 -6.86
C ASN A 161 -31.34 -13.06 -6.18
N ALA A 162 -31.23 -11.74 -6.08
CA ALA A 162 -30.12 -11.06 -5.42
C ALA A 162 -30.60 -9.82 -4.68
N PHE A 163 -29.97 -9.53 -3.54
CA PHE A 163 -30.11 -8.25 -2.84
C PHE A 163 -28.89 -7.37 -3.08
N ASN A 164 -29.08 -6.30 -3.86
CA ASN A 164 -28.00 -5.38 -4.23
C ASN A 164 -28.25 -4.00 -3.63
N VAL A 165 -27.29 -3.49 -2.87
CA VAL A 165 -27.35 -2.16 -2.26
C VAL A 165 -26.15 -1.34 -2.70
N THR A 166 -26.39 -0.09 -3.10
CA THR A 166 -25.32 0.87 -3.38
C THR A 166 -25.47 2.07 -2.47
N ILE A 167 -24.40 2.37 -1.73
CA ILE A 167 -24.32 3.52 -0.84
C ILE A 167 -23.66 4.65 -1.62
N ALA A 168 -24.42 5.70 -1.93
CA ALA A 168 -23.87 6.91 -2.54
C ALA A 168 -23.31 7.82 -1.45
N ASN A 169 -22.03 8.18 -1.58
CA ASN A 169 -21.39 9.11 -0.67
C ASN A 169 -21.62 10.56 -1.12
N ALA A 170 -21.28 11.55 -0.29
CA ALA A 170 -21.39 12.97 -0.62
C ALA A 170 -20.27 13.46 -1.59
N GLN A 171 -19.93 12.66 -2.59
CA GLN A 171 -18.96 12.99 -3.64
C GLN A 171 -19.69 13.43 -4.91
N PRO A 172 -19.17 14.38 -5.71
CA PRO A 172 -19.85 14.89 -6.90
C PRO A 172 -20.28 13.77 -7.89
N HIS A 173 -19.40 12.80 -8.09
CA HIS A 173 -19.67 11.61 -8.90
C HIS A 173 -20.86 10.79 -8.36
N ASP A 174 -20.82 10.45 -7.06
CA ASP A 174 -21.86 9.66 -6.41
C ASP A 174 -23.21 10.38 -6.41
N LEU A 175 -23.21 11.70 -6.21
CA LEU A 175 -24.42 12.53 -6.22
C LEU A 175 -25.08 12.58 -7.60
N TYR A 176 -24.29 12.65 -8.67
CA TYR A 176 -24.79 12.59 -10.05
C TYR A 176 -25.55 11.28 -10.31
N PHE A 177 -24.94 10.14 -9.97
CA PHE A 177 -25.57 8.84 -10.15
C PHE A 177 -26.65 8.53 -9.10
N TYR A 178 -26.66 9.23 -7.96
CA TYR A 178 -27.78 9.20 -7.03
C TYR A 178 -29.01 9.91 -7.60
N SER A 179 -28.83 11.05 -8.28
CA SER A 179 -29.92 11.73 -8.99
C SER A 179 -30.41 10.97 -10.22
N GLU A 180 -29.50 10.32 -10.95
CA GLU A 180 -29.78 9.64 -12.21
C GLU A 180 -29.32 8.17 -12.20
N PRO A 181 -29.88 7.30 -11.35
CA PRO A 181 -29.37 5.93 -11.14
C PRO A 181 -29.50 5.03 -12.36
N MET A 182 -30.46 5.30 -13.25
CA MET A 182 -30.62 4.56 -14.51
C MET A 182 -29.43 4.73 -15.43
N THR A 183 -28.74 5.89 -15.40
CA THR A 183 -27.55 6.12 -16.23
C THR A 183 -26.37 5.23 -15.83
N MET A 184 -26.24 4.85 -14.55
CA MET A 184 -25.25 3.88 -14.09
C MET A 184 -25.64 2.45 -14.49
N MET A 185 -26.92 2.09 -14.32
CA MET A 185 -27.41 0.74 -14.57
C MET A 185 -27.56 0.38 -16.06
N GLN A 186 -27.93 1.35 -16.88
CA GLN A 186 -28.10 1.21 -18.33
C GLN A 186 -26.91 1.78 -19.12
N GLY A 187 -25.93 2.37 -18.42
CA GLY A 187 -24.85 3.14 -19.01
C GLY A 187 -24.11 2.38 -20.11
N ASN A 188 -23.71 3.12 -21.15
CA ASN A 188 -23.00 2.56 -22.29
C ASN A 188 -21.66 1.94 -21.82
N ILE A 189 -21.44 0.67 -22.13
CA ILE A 189 -20.17 0.01 -21.86
C ILE A 189 -19.24 0.39 -23.01
N GLU A 190 -18.38 1.37 -22.79
CA GLU A 190 -17.35 1.73 -23.77
C GLU A 190 -16.35 0.58 -23.92
N ALA A 191 -15.98 0.28 -25.17
CA ALA A 191 -14.90 -0.65 -25.44
C ALA A 191 -13.59 -0.04 -24.90
N PRO A 192 -12.74 -0.83 -24.22
CA PRO A 192 -11.48 -0.31 -23.71
C PRO A 192 -10.61 0.19 -24.87
N GLY A 193 -10.21 1.45 -24.81
CA GLY A 193 -9.24 2.01 -25.74
C GLY A 193 -7.86 1.40 -25.49
N VAL A 194 -7.21 0.88 -26.52
CA VAL A 194 -5.82 0.41 -26.46
C VAL A 194 -4.95 1.43 -27.18
N PHE A 195 -4.09 2.10 -26.41
CA PHE A 195 -3.11 3.03 -26.97
C PHE A 195 -1.81 2.31 -27.27
N LEU A 196 -1.61 1.93 -28.53
CA LEU A 196 -0.42 1.18 -28.97
C LEU A 196 0.85 2.04 -28.97
N ASP A 197 0.72 3.36 -29.16
CA ASP A 197 1.84 4.31 -29.22
C ASP A 197 2.40 4.73 -27.86
N ALA A 198 2.03 4.03 -26.78
CA ALA A 198 2.59 4.27 -25.46
C ALA A 198 4.10 3.93 -25.45
N SER A 199 4.96 4.92 -25.70
CA SER A 199 6.40 4.72 -25.88
C SER A 199 7.05 4.01 -24.69
N ALA A 200 6.67 4.33 -23.45
CA ALA A 200 7.14 3.65 -22.25
C ALA A 200 6.78 2.14 -22.20
N ILE A 201 5.62 1.74 -22.74
CA ILE A 201 5.23 0.33 -22.85
C ILE A 201 6.05 -0.33 -23.95
N LEU A 202 6.12 0.32 -25.12
CA LEU A 202 6.86 -0.20 -26.27
C LEU A 202 8.34 -0.41 -25.97
N GLN A 203 8.99 0.48 -25.20
CA GLN A 203 10.38 0.31 -24.76
C GLN A 203 10.59 -0.98 -23.95
N ARG A 204 9.64 -1.31 -23.05
CA ARG A 204 9.69 -2.54 -22.25
C ARG A 204 9.40 -3.78 -23.09
N GLN A 205 8.42 -3.69 -24.00
CA GLN A 205 8.11 -4.77 -24.93
C GLN A 205 9.27 -5.03 -25.88
N PHE A 206 9.93 -3.98 -26.36
CA PHE A 206 11.13 -4.07 -27.18
C PHE A 206 12.27 -4.74 -26.41
N MET A 207 12.49 -4.39 -25.14
CA MET A 207 13.48 -5.10 -24.32
C MET A 207 13.15 -6.59 -24.14
N ALA A 208 11.88 -6.93 -23.89
CA ALA A 208 11.45 -8.33 -23.80
C ALA A 208 11.67 -9.08 -25.12
N PHE A 209 11.32 -8.43 -26.25
CA PHE A 209 11.56 -8.94 -27.60
C PHE A 209 13.07 -9.18 -27.86
N CYS A 210 13.93 -8.24 -27.47
CA CYS A 210 15.39 -8.42 -27.60
C CYS A 210 15.91 -9.62 -26.81
N ILE A 211 15.40 -9.87 -25.59
CA ILE A 211 15.78 -11.05 -24.80
C ILE A 211 15.31 -12.33 -25.49
N ASP A 212 14.07 -12.35 -26.01
CA ASP A 212 13.50 -13.51 -26.70
C ASP A 212 14.29 -13.86 -27.98
N GLN A 213 14.61 -12.86 -28.80
CA GLN A 213 15.43 -13.05 -30.00
C GLN A 213 16.87 -13.46 -29.64
N TRP A 214 17.49 -12.83 -28.64
CA TRP A 214 18.82 -13.20 -28.16
C TRP A 214 18.90 -14.67 -27.72
N VAL A 215 17.94 -15.13 -26.92
CA VAL A 215 17.89 -16.51 -26.44
C VAL A 215 17.67 -17.50 -27.59
N THR A 216 16.82 -17.13 -28.55
CA THR A 216 16.47 -17.98 -29.69
C THR A 216 17.60 -18.09 -30.71
N GLU A 217 18.26 -16.98 -31.06
CA GLU A 217 19.27 -16.93 -32.13
C GLU A 217 20.66 -17.37 -31.65
N GLU A 218 21.09 -16.92 -30.47
CA GLU A 218 22.40 -17.27 -29.91
C GLU A 218 22.39 -18.61 -29.15
N GLY A 219 21.20 -19.22 -28.98
CA GLY A 219 21.06 -20.51 -28.29
C GLY A 219 21.47 -20.46 -26.83
N VAL A 220 21.18 -19.34 -26.16
CA VAL A 220 21.55 -19.05 -24.77
C VAL A 220 21.00 -20.13 -23.85
N LYS A 221 21.86 -20.75 -23.05
CA LYS A 221 21.43 -21.78 -22.09
C LYS A 221 20.81 -21.14 -20.86
N GLU A 222 19.93 -21.88 -20.17
CA GLU A 222 19.24 -21.42 -18.95
C GLU A 222 20.20 -20.85 -17.88
N ASN A 223 21.43 -21.37 -17.79
CA ASN A 223 22.42 -20.93 -16.81
C ASN A 223 23.14 -19.62 -17.17
N GLU A 224 23.03 -19.13 -18.40
CA GLU A 224 23.70 -17.91 -18.88
C GLU A 224 22.95 -16.63 -18.49
N ILE A 225 21.66 -16.75 -18.15
CA ILE A 225 20.90 -15.71 -17.44
C ILE A 225 20.84 -16.14 -15.97
N PRO A 226 21.69 -15.58 -15.08
CA PRO A 226 21.72 -16.05 -13.71
C PRO A 226 20.39 -15.79 -13.01
N HIS A 227 19.80 -16.82 -12.37
CA HIS A 227 18.55 -16.67 -11.62
C HIS A 227 18.67 -15.67 -10.46
N ARG A 228 19.86 -15.53 -9.86
CA ARG A 228 20.11 -14.66 -8.70
C ARG A 228 20.93 -13.44 -9.08
N LEU A 229 20.54 -12.29 -8.53
CA LEU A 229 21.26 -11.03 -8.73
C LEU A 229 22.70 -11.07 -8.25
N SER A 230 23.04 -11.83 -7.21
CA SER A 230 24.43 -11.89 -6.71
C SER A 230 25.45 -12.17 -7.83
N THR A 231 25.14 -13.10 -8.72
CA THR A 231 26.02 -13.50 -9.81
C THR A 231 26.13 -12.40 -10.87
N VAL A 232 25.00 -11.75 -11.21
CA VAL A 232 24.95 -10.65 -12.17
C VAL A 232 25.75 -9.45 -11.66
N LEU A 233 25.51 -9.05 -10.40
CA LEU A 233 26.19 -7.93 -9.76
C LEU A 233 27.70 -8.20 -9.68
N ASP A 234 28.11 -9.41 -9.30
CA ASP A 234 29.53 -9.78 -9.26
C ASP A 234 30.20 -9.75 -10.64
N ALA A 235 29.46 -10.13 -11.70
CA ALA A 235 29.96 -10.09 -13.07
C ALA A 235 30.17 -8.64 -13.56
N ILE A 236 29.25 -7.73 -13.23
CA ILE A 236 29.37 -6.30 -13.55
C ILE A 236 30.52 -5.67 -12.76
N SER A 237 30.62 -5.92 -11.45
CA SER A 237 31.74 -5.42 -10.64
C SER A 237 33.10 -5.88 -11.15
N LYS A 238 33.18 -7.09 -11.74
CA LYS A 238 34.39 -7.65 -12.36
C LYS A 238 34.59 -7.24 -13.82
N LYS A 239 33.64 -6.51 -14.42
CA LYS A 239 33.60 -6.16 -15.85
C LYS A 239 33.73 -7.39 -16.76
N SER A 240 33.04 -8.48 -16.42
CA SER A 240 33.04 -9.72 -17.19
C SER A 240 32.18 -9.57 -18.46
N LEU A 241 32.79 -9.11 -19.57
CA LEU A 241 32.09 -8.85 -20.83
C LEU A 241 31.43 -10.09 -21.45
N ASP A 242 31.92 -11.28 -21.12
CA ASP A 242 31.40 -12.57 -21.61
C ASP A 242 30.19 -13.10 -20.80
N SER A 243 29.55 -12.24 -20.01
CA SER A 243 28.43 -12.64 -19.16
C SER A 243 27.29 -11.61 -19.16
N PHE A 244 26.10 -12.05 -18.78
CA PHE A 244 24.95 -11.17 -18.62
C PHE A 244 25.24 -10.07 -17.60
N PRO A 245 24.87 -8.79 -17.86
CA PRO A 245 24.06 -8.29 -18.97
C PRO A 245 24.84 -7.86 -20.22
N TYR A 246 26.18 -7.93 -20.23
CA TYR A 246 27.00 -7.44 -21.34
C TYR A 246 26.80 -8.24 -22.63
N THR A 247 26.61 -9.55 -22.54
CA THR A 247 26.30 -10.40 -23.70
C THR A 247 25.03 -9.97 -24.40
N LEU A 248 23.96 -9.69 -23.64
CA LEU A 248 22.70 -9.15 -24.15
C LEU A 248 22.90 -7.76 -24.76
N ILE A 249 23.60 -6.85 -24.08
CA ILE A 249 23.85 -5.50 -24.58
C ILE A 249 24.62 -5.55 -25.91
N ASN A 250 25.65 -6.39 -26.01
CA ASN A 250 26.43 -6.57 -27.22
C ASN A 250 25.56 -7.13 -28.37
N TYR A 251 24.72 -8.12 -28.10
CA TYR A 251 23.77 -8.65 -29.08
C TYR A 251 22.81 -7.57 -29.59
N ILE A 252 22.23 -6.76 -28.69
CA ILE A 252 21.31 -5.67 -29.06
C ILE A 252 22.03 -4.65 -29.94
N GLN A 253 23.24 -4.23 -29.55
CA GLN A 253 24.01 -3.21 -30.28
C GLN A 253 24.44 -3.69 -31.68
N ASN A 254 24.77 -4.97 -31.84
CA ASN A 254 25.15 -5.53 -33.14
C ASN A 254 23.96 -5.75 -34.07
N ASN A 255 22.75 -5.96 -33.53
CA ASN A 255 21.56 -6.31 -34.30
C ASN A 255 20.44 -5.24 -34.24
N THR A 256 20.75 -4.01 -33.84
CA THR A 256 19.73 -2.98 -33.53
C THR A 256 18.76 -2.73 -34.68
N GLU A 257 19.27 -2.55 -35.91
CA GLU A 257 18.43 -2.26 -37.08
C GLU A 257 17.47 -3.41 -37.39
N GLN A 258 17.97 -4.66 -37.38
CA GLN A 258 17.17 -5.86 -37.67
C GLN A 258 16.14 -6.12 -36.57
N LEU A 259 16.50 -5.92 -35.30
CA LEU A 259 15.59 -6.09 -34.17
C LEU A 259 14.45 -5.06 -34.23
N LEU A 260 14.75 -3.80 -34.55
CA LEU A 260 13.72 -2.76 -34.70
C LEU A 260 12.78 -3.03 -35.87
N GLU A 261 13.31 -3.44 -37.03
CA GLU A 261 12.49 -3.77 -38.20
C GLU A 261 11.51 -4.90 -37.87
N ARG A 262 12.01 -6.03 -37.35
CA ARG A 262 11.16 -7.16 -36.95
C ARG A 262 10.16 -6.79 -35.86
N PHE A 263 10.55 -5.94 -34.91
CA PHE A 263 9.65 -5.49 -33.87
C PHE A 263 8.52 -4.61 -34.42
N PHE A 264 8.81 -3.69 -35.34
CA PHE A 264 7.80 -2.85 -35.98
C PHE A 264 6.84 -3.65 -36.87
N ASP A 265 7.32 -4.71 -37.53
CA ASP A 265 6.50 -5.60 -38.33
C ASP A 265 5.39 -6.28 -37.52
N LEU A 266 5.62 -6.57 -36.23
CA LEU A 266 4.60 -7.14 -35.33
C LEU A 266 3.37 -6.24 -35.17
N TYR A 267 3.51 -4.94 -35.41
CA TYR A 267 2.42 -3.96 -35.26
C TYR A 267 1.71 -3.65 -36.59
N GLU A 268 2.10 -4.28 -37.70
CA GLU A 268 1.42 -4.17 -39.01
C GLU A 268 1.20 -2.70 -39.46
N GLY A 269 2.13 -1.80 -39.15
CA GLY A 269 2.04 -0.39 -39.50
C GLY A 269 1.08 0.46 -38.64
N LYS A 270 0.58 -0.06 -37.51
CA LYS A 270 -0.32 0.67 -36.59
C LYS A 270 0.38 1.71 -35.70
N LEU A 271 1.72 1.74 -35.70
CA LEU A 271 2.51 2.69 -34.92
C LEU A 271 2.78 3.98 -35.72
N HIS A 272 2.65 5.12 -35.05
CA HIS A 272 2.97 6.42 -35.62
C HIS A 272 4.49 6.60 -35.83
N GLU A 273 4.88 7.42 -36.80
CA GLU A 273 6.30 7.58 -37.15
C GLU A 273 7.09 8.26 -36.02
N CYS A 274 6.49 9.22 -35.31
CA CYS A 274 7.10 9.84 -34.14
C CYS A 274 7.45 8.82 -33.03
N THR A 275 6.58 7.84 -32.79
CA THR A 275 6.80 6.75 -31.83
C THR A 275 7.94 5.84 -32.28
N LYS A 276 8.03 5.54 -33.59
CA LYS A 276 9.13 4.74 -34.15
C LYS A 276 10.46 5.47 -34.04
N GLU A 277 10.49 6.78 -34.28
CA GLU A 277 11.69 7.61 -34.10
C GLU A 277 12.16 7.60 -32.65
N GLU A 278 11.26 7.76 -31.68
CA GLU A 278 11.59 7.64 -30.25
C GLU A 278 12.19 6.27 -29.90
N LEU A 279 11.61 5.18 -30.40
CA LEU A 279 12.13 3.83 -30.18
C LEU A 279 13.47 3.59 -30.87
N LYS A 280 13.68 4.11 -32.08
CA LYS A 280 14.96 4.07 -32.79
C LYS A 280 16.04 4.78 -31.99
N MET A 281 15.75 5.98 -31.48
CA MET A 281 16.67 6.71 -30.60
C MET A 281 16.99 5.89 -29.35
N PHE A 282 15.96 5.38 -28.67
CA PHE A 282 16.11 4.55 -27.47
C PHE A 282 16.97 3.30 -27.68
N ALA A 283 16.77 2.58 -28.78
CA ALA A 283 17.46 1.33 -29.07
C ALA A 283 18.91 1.54 -29.55
N SER A 284 19.17 2.63 -30.30
CA SER A 284 20.50 2.93 -30.86
C SER A 284 21.41 3.74 -29.94
N GLY A 285 20.87 4.33 -28.86
CA GLY A 285 21.66 5.11 -27.91
C GLY A 285 22.78 4.29 -27.28
N ARG A 286 24.04 4.71 -27.50
CA ARG A 286 25.21 4.06 -26.89
C ARG A 286 25.45 4.58 -25.47
N VAL A 287 26.03 3.72 -24.65
CA VAL A 287 26.37 4.04 -23.25
C VAL A 287 27.35 5.20 -23.18
N GLU A 288 28.37 5.21 -24.05
CA GLU A 288 29.41 6.24 -24.10
C GLU A 288 28.81 7.63 -24.37
N ASP A 289 27.93 7.74 -25.37
CA ASP A 289 27.25 8.98 -25.73
C ASP A 289 26.37 9.50 -24.60
N ALA A 290 25.67 8.60 -23.89
CA ALA A 290 24.85 8.96 -22.74
C ALA A 290 25.70 9.43 -21.54
N VAL A 291 26.80 8.75 -21.23
CA VAL A 291 27.70 9.10 -20.13
C VAL A 291 28.36 10.47 -20.38
N HIS A 292 28.76 10.76 -21.62
CA HIS A 292 29.38 12.05 -21.99
C HIS A 292 28.41 13.23 -22.05
N SER A 293 27.10 12.98 -22.06
CA SER A 293 26.09 14.04 -22.00
C SER A 293 25.96 14.62 -20.58
N ASN A 294 25.81 15.95 -20.47
CA ASN A 294 25.46 16.63 -19.20
C ASN A 294 23.96 16.52 -18.86
N ALA A 295 23.22 15.65 -19.56
CA ALA A 295 21.80 15.43 -19.31
C ALA A 295 21.56 14.80 -17.92
N PRO A 296 20.41 15.05 -17.27
CA PRO A 296 20.00 14.28 -16.09
C PRO A 296 19.86 12.79 -16.43
N ASP A 297 20.13 11.90 -15.47
CA ASP A 297 20.06 10.43 -15.66
C ASP A 297 18.69 9.98 -16.17
N GLU A 298 17.61 10.61 -15.72
CA GLU A 298 16.24 10.35 -16.15
C GLU A 298 16.06 10.55 -17.67
N LEU A 299 16.72 11.57 -18.23
CA LEU A 299 16.72 11.83 -19.67
C LEU A 299 17.60 10.81 -20.41
N LYS A 300 18.77 10.46 -19.87
CA LYS A 300 19.68 9.45 -20.45
C LYS A 300 19.01 8.07 -20.53
N GLU A 301 18.30 7.66 -19.48
CA GLU A 301 17.55 6.41 -19.45
C GLU A 301 16.42 6.36 -20.47
N SER A 302 15.85 7.51 -20.82
CA SER A 302 14.80 7.59 -21.85
C SER A 302 15.33 7.48 -23.29
N ILE A 303 16.64 7.70 -23.48
CA ILE A 303 17.29 7.78 -24.81
C ILE A 303 18.19 6.57 -25.10
N SER A 304 18.59 5.77 -24.10
CA SER A 304 19.43 4.58 -24.34
C SER A 304 19.01 3.39 -23.50
N LEU A 305 18.63 2.30 -24.18
CA LEU A 305 18.32 1.01 -23.56
C LEU A 305 19.55 0.42 -22.84
N SER A 306 20.71 0.42 -23.49
CA SER A 306 21.94 -0.13 -22.91
C SER A 306 22.36 0.63 -21.66
N TYR A 307 22.27 1.97 -21.68
CA TYR A 307 22.55 2.80 -20.51
C TYR A 307 21.54 2.52 -19.39
N LYS A 308 20.24 2.45 -19.72
CA LYS A 308 19.18 2.14 -18.75
C LYS A 308 19.42 0.80 -18.04
N ILE A 309 19.81 -0.24 -18.78
CA ILE A 309 20.13 -1.56 -18.19
C ILE A 309 21.31 -1.43 -17.21
N LEU A 310 22.43 -0.84 -17.65
CA LEU A 310 23.63 -0.74 -16.82
C LEU A 310 23.43 0.17 -15.60
N ASN A 311 22.83 1.35 -15.78
CA ASN A 311 22.60 2.31 -14.71
C ASN A 311 21.80 1.68 -13.56
N ARG A 312 20.78 0.88 -13.87
CA ARG A 312 19.96 0.20 -12.87
C ARG A 312 20.74 -0.83 -12.07
N PHE A 313 21.60 -1.62 -12.72
CA PHE A 313 22.47 -2.53 -12.00
C PHE A 313 23.55 -1.79 -11.21
N GLU A 314 24.14 -0.72 -11.75
CA GLU A 314 25.17 0.08 -11.07
C GLU A 314 24.62 0.77 -9.81
N GLN A 315 23.40 1.30 -9.84
CA GLN A 315 22.70 1.81 -8.66
C GLN A 315 22.57 0.73 -7.58
N LEU A 316 22.19 -0.50 -7.96
CA LEU A 316 22.07 -1.60 -7.01
C LEU A 316 23.43 -2.06 -6.46
N ILE A 317 24.50 -2.04 -7.29
CA ILE A 317 25.88 -2.29 -6.85
C ILE A 317 26.30 -1.23 -5.84
N ALA A 318 26.06 0.05 -6.11
CA ALA A 318 26.40 1.15 -5.22
C ALA A 318 25.73 0.99 -3.84
N GLN A 319 24.44 0.61 -3.82
CA GLN A 319 23.72 0.30 -2.59
C GLN A 319 24.32 -0.91 -1.85
N ARG A 320 24.57 -2.01 -2.56
CA ARG A 320 25.19 -3.22 -2.01
C ARG A 320 26.56 -2.93 -1.39
N ASP A 321 27.38 -2.12 -2.05
CA ASP A 321 28.72 -1.77 -1.60
C ASP A 321 28.71 -0.77 -0.45
N ALA A 322 27.75 0.16 -0.40
CA ALA A 322 27.53 1.03 0.75
C ALA A 322 27.19 0.22 2.00
N ILE A 323 26.27 -0.74 1.88
CA ILE A 323 25.91 -1.66 2.98
C ILE A 323 27.12 -2.50 3.40
N ALA A 324 27.91 -3.01 2.43
CA ALA A 324 29.11 -3.78 2.74
C ALA A 324 30.14 -2.94 3.53
N ARG A 325 30.36 -1.67 3.13
CA ARG A 325 31.22 -0.73 3.86
C ARG A 325 30.72 -0.47 5.29
N GLN A 326 29.42 -0.28 5.48
CA GLN A 326 28.83 -0.11 6.81
C GLN A 326 29.00 -1.36 7.70
N ILE A 327 28.78 -2.55 7.14
CA ILE A 327 29.02 -3.83 7.83
C ILE A 327 30.46 -3.93 8.32
N ASP A 328 31.43 -3.57 7.49
CA ASP A 328 32.85 -3.64 7.86
C ASP A 328 33.24 -2.58 8.90
N LEU A 329 32.64 -1.38 8.86
CA LEU A 329 32.78 -0.37 9.91
C LEU A 329 32.21 -0.85 11.25
N LEU A 330 31.00 -1.43 11.26
CA LEU A 330 30.39 -1.99 12.47
C LEU A 330 31.20 -3.15 13.03
N ARG A 331 31.74 -4.03 12.18
CA ARG A 331 32.64 -5.11 12.61
C ARG A 331 33.88 -4.57 13.32
N LYS A 332 34.48 -3.49 12.81
CA LYS A 332 35.61 -2.81 13.45
C LYS A 332 35.21 -2.23 14.80
N LYS A 333 34.09 -1.49 14.87
CA LYS A 333 33.55 -0.93 16.12
C LYS A 333 33.27 -2.01 17.16
N ILE A 334 32.63 -3.12 16.78
CA ILE A 334 32.36 -4.26 17.68
C ILE A 334 33.67 -4.87 18.19
N LYS A 335 34.69 -4.98 17.33
CA LYS A 335 36.00 -5.50 17.73
C LYS A 335 36.69 -4.55 18.73
N GLU A 336 36.65 -3.24 18.49
CA GLU A 336 37.19 -2.22 19.40
C GLU A 336 36.44 -2.22 20.74
N HIS A 337 35.11 -2.27 20.71
CA HIS A 337 34.25 -2.31 21.89
C HIS A 337 34.52 -3.56 22.75
N LYS A 338 34.80 -4.70 22.11
CA LYS A 338 35.17 -5.96 22.78
C LYS A 338 36.52 -5.94 23.51
N VAL A 339 37.41 -5.03 23.14
CA VAL A 339 38.75 -4.89 23.73
C VAL A 339 38.75 -3.92 24.93
N SER A 340 37.71 -3.11 25.11
CA SER A 340 37.57 -2.19 26.25
C SER A 340 37.54 -2.93 27.60
N GLU A 341 38.23 -2.38 28.62
CA GLU A 341 38.42 -3.01 29.94
C GLU A 341 37.20 -2.85 30.88
N ALA A 342 36.32 -1.87 30.65
CA ALA A 342 35.15 -1.61 31.50
C ALA A 342 33.91 -2.36 30.99
N ARG A 343 33.54 -3.46 31.68
CA ARG A 343 32.39 -4.32 31.34
C ARG A 343 31.22 -4.07 32.31
N ASP A 344 30.60 -2.91 32.17
CA ASP A 344 29.38 -2.55 32.89
C ASP A 344 28.11 -2.99 32.11
N LYS A 345 26.94 -2.88 32.72
CA LYS A 345 25.65 -3.23 32.08
C LYS A 345 25.40 -2.44 30.79
N ASP A 346 25.77 -1.16 30.78
CA ASP A 346 25.67 -0.29 29.60
C ASP A 346 26.60 -0.77 28.45
N TRP A 347 27.70 -1.43 28.78
CA TRP A 347 28.61 -2.01 27.78
C TRP A 347 27.97 -3.21 27.07
N GLU A 348 27.28 -4.07 27.82
CA GLU A 348 26.56 -5.23 27.26
C GLU A 348 25.39 -4.77 26.38
N ASP A 349 24.65 -3.75 26.81
CA ASP A 349 23.54 -3.18 26.05
C ASP A 349 24.03 -2.56 24.73
N GLN A 350 25.11 -1.76 24.75
CA GLN A 350 25.73 -1.20 23.54
C GLN A 350 26.28 -2.28 22.59
N LEU A 351 26.88 -3.34 23.14
CA LEU A 351 27.37 -4.46 22.32
C LEU A 351 26.20 -5.20 21.66
N ASN A 352 25.10 -5.37 22.37
CA ASN A 352 23.89 -5.99 21.83
C ASN A 352 23.29 -5.14 20.71
N GLU A 353 23.16 -3.83 20.89
CA GLU A 353 22.69 -2.90 19.85
C GLU A 353 23.53 -2.98 18.58
N LEU A 354 24.86 -2.90 18.71
CA LEU A 354 25.77 -3.01 17.56
C LEU A 354 25.66 -4.37 16.84
N ASN A 355 25.49 -5.46 17.58
CA ASN A 355 25.31 -6.79 16.98
C ASN A 355 23.95 -6.92 16.26
N VAL A 356 22.88 -6.35 16.82
CA VAL A 356 21.56 -6.30 16.19
C VAL A 356 21.63 -5.50 14.88
N GLU A 357 22.27 -4.34 14.91
CA GLU A 357 22.48 -3.50 13.71
C GLU A 357 23.28 -4.26 12.63
N LEU A 358 24.37 -4.93 13.04
CA LEU A 358 25.19 -5.73 12.14
C LEU A 358 24.41 -6.88 11.48
N GLU A 359 23.63 -7.64 12.25
CA GLU A 359 22.80 -8.72 11.71
C GLU A 359 21.68 -8.18 10.80
N GLY A 360 21.11 -7.04 11.15
CA GLY A 360 20.16 -6.30 10.30
C GLY A 360 20.75 -5.99 8.93
N LEU A 361 21.91 -5.30 8.87
CA LEU A 361 22.56 -4.97 7.59
C LEU A 361 23.01 -6.22 6.81
N LYS A 362 23.47 -7.27 7.48
CA LYS A 362 23.76 -8.55 6.84
C LYS A 362 22.51 -9.20 6.23
N SER A 363 21.35 -9.06 6.89
CA SER A 363 20.08 -9.56 6.35
C SER A 363 19.71 -8.83 5.08
N VAL A 364 19.72 -7.49 5.10
CA VAL A 364 19.41 -6.66 3.91
C VAL A 364 20.33 -7.01 2.74
N ARG A 365 21.64 -7.14 2.99
CA ARG A 365 22.59 -7.55 1.93
C ARG A 365 22.29 -8.96 1.37
N ARG A 366 21.86 -9.89 2.24
CA ARG A 366 21.46 -11.25 1.80
C ARG A 366 20.17 -11.21 0.98
N GLU A 367 19.23 -10.35 1.32
CA GLU A 367 17.97 -10.17 0.56
C GLU A 367 18.26 -9.63 -0.85
N ILE A 368 19.07 -8.57 -0.97
CA ILE A 368 19.52 -8.04 -2.28
C ILE A 368 20.15 -9.15 -3.13
N ASN A 369 21.08 -9.93 -2.55
CA ASN A 369 21.78 -10.99 -3.25
C ASN A 369 20.88 -12.17 -3.66
N LYS A 370 19.79 -12.43 -2.92
CA LYS A 370 18.86 -13.53 -3.18
C LYS A 370 17.77 -13.18 -4.20
N LYS A 371 17.53 -11.89 -4.43
CA LYS A 371 16.48 -11.42 -5.34
C LYS A 371 16.65 -12.03 -6.74
N VAL A 372 15.52 -12.33 -7.36
CA VAL A 372 15.48 -12.97 -8.69
C VAL A 372 15.76 -11.93 -9.77
N THR A 373 16.58 -12.28 -10.76
CA THR A 373 17.01 -11.34 -11.81
C THR A 373 15.85 -10.81 -12.63
N PHE A 374 14.94 -11.66 -13.09
CA PHE A 374 13.76 -11.21 -13.85
C PHE A 374 12.82 -10.33 -13.02
N GLU A 375 12.62 -10.66 -11.74
CA GLU A 375 11.83 -9.83 -10.83
C GLU A 375 12.44 -8.42 -10.68
N PHE A 376 13.77 -8.33 -10.60
CA PHE A 376 14.47 -7.04 -10.60
C PHE A 376 14.26 -6.26 -11.90
N LEU A 377 14.44 -6.90 -13.07
CA LEU A 377 14.23 -6.25 -14.36
C LEU A 377 12.78 -5.74 -14.51
N THR A 378 11.81 -6.50 -14.04
CA THR A 378 10.39 -6.10 -14.04
C THR A 378 10.15 -4.91 -13.08
N ASN A 379 10.67 -4.97 -11.85
CA ASN A 379 10.44 -3.93 -10.84
C ASN A 379 11.13 -2.60 -11.15
N GLU A 380 12.27 -2.64 -11.86
CA GLU A 380 12.97 -1.45 -12.36
C GLU A 380 12.41 -0.93 -13.70
N GLY A 381 11.31 -1.52 -14.19
CA GLY A 381 10.63 -1.07 -15.41
C GLY A 381 11.44 -1.29 -16.69
N LEU A 382 12.35 -2.26 -16.68
CA LEU A 382 13.09 -2.77 -17.85
C LEU A 382 12.24 -3.79 -18.62
N LEU A 383 11.53 -4.68 -17.91
CA LEU A 383 10.60 -5.64 -18.50
C LEU A 383 9.12 -5.27 -18.27
N PRO A 384 8.19 -5.76 -19.12
CA PRO A 384 6.77 -5.58 -18.92
C PRO A 384 6.29 -6.22 -17.60
N ASN A 385 5.35 -5.55 -16.94
CA ASN A 385 4.63 -6.07 -15.77
C ASN A 385 3.12 -5.90 -16.01
N TYR A 386 2.31 -6.80 -15.43
CA TYR A 386 0.86 -6.70 -15.44
C TYR A 386 0.34 -5.46 -14.68
N ALA A 387 1.08 -5.00 -13.66
CA ALA A 387 0.88 -3.70 -13.05
C ALA A 387 1.77 -2.69 -13.79
N PHE A 388 1.19 -1.62 -14.33
CA PHE A 388 1.98 -0.50 -14.87
C PHE A 388 2.98 -0.06 -13.78
N PRO A 389 4.30 -0.20 -13.98
CA PRO A 389 5.27 -0.18 -12.90
C PRO A 389 5.56 1.27 -12.50
N GLU A 390 4.89 1.70 -11.46
CA GLU A 390 5.61 2.39 -10.40
C GLU A 390 5.96 1.33 -9.37
N SER A 391 7.23 1.17 -9.01
CA SER A 391 7.59 0.41 -7.81
C SER A 391 6.80 1.04 -6.67
N GLY A 392 5.89 0.29 -6.07
CA GLY A 392 5.09 0.81 -4.97
C GLY A 392 5.97 1.17 -3.77
N VAL A 393 5.38 1.87 -2.82
CA VAL A 393 5.99 2.05 -1.51
C VAL A 393 5.74 0.80 -0.67
N ILE A 394 6.81 0.24 -0.12
CA ILE A 394 6.74 -0.95 0.73
C ILE A 394 6.56 -0.53 2.19
N LEU A 395 5.53 -1.03 2.85
CA LEU A 395 5.37 -0.99 4.29
C LEU A 395 5.88 -2.30 4.90
N LYS A 396 6.92 -2.21 5.73
CA LYS A 396 7.42 -3.29 6.55
C LYS A 396 6.82 -3.20 7.96
N SER A 397 5.87 -4.07 8.24
CA SER A 397 5.19 -4.15 9.54
C SER A 397 5.84 -5.20 10.43
N ILE A 398 6.53 -4.76 11.48
CA ILE A 398 7.18 -5.60 12.48
C ILE A 398 6.26 -5.70 13.69
N ILE A 399 5.71 -6.91 13.91
CA ILE A 399 4.82 -7.20 15.02
C ILE A 399 5.55 -8.04 16.04
N TYR A 400 5.60 -7.59 17.29
CA TYR A 400 6.29 -8.33 18.35
C TYR A 400 5.35 -8.75 19.49
N ARG A 401 5.63 -9.92 20.06
CA ARG A 401 4.95 -10.46 21.23
C ARG A 401 5.99 -11.03 22.20
N LYS A 402 5.78 -10.84 23.50
CA LYS A 402 6.62 -11.45 24.53
C LYS A 402 6.38 -12.97 24.53
N LYS A 403 7.42 -13.80 24.44
CA LYS A 403 7.28 -15.25 24.56
C LYS A 403 6.75 -15.59 25.95
N GLU A 404 5.76 -16.48 26.00
CA GLU A 404 5.29 -17.03 27.28
C GLU A 404 6.41 -17.88 27.91
N LYS A 405 6.52 -17.81 29.24
CA LYS A 405 7.52 -18.60 29.98
C LYS A 405 7.15 -20.08 29.88
N VAL A 406 7.86 -20.83 29.04
CA VAL A 406 7.92 -22.29 29.13
C VAL A 406 8.84 -22.63 30.30
N GLN A 407 8.43 -23.57 31.17
CA GLN A 407 9.24 -23.96 32.34
C GLN A 407 10.63 -24.44 31.88
N GLY A 408 11.68 -23.74 32.32
CA GLY A 408 13.08 -24.12 32.09
C GLY A 408 13.90 -23.20 31.16
N ASP A 409 13.30 -22.18 30.56
CA ASP A 409 14.01 -21.19 29.73
C ASP A 409 13.97 -19.81 30.39
N ASP A 410 15.10 -19.10 30.43
CA ASP A 410 15.21 -17.74 30.96
C ASP A 410 14.44 -16.79 30.04
N GLY A 411 13.13 -16.67 30.29
CA GLY A 411 12.13 -16.01 29.45
C GLY A 411 12.36 -14.51 29.18
N LYS A 412 13.39 -14.21 28.40
CA LYS A 412 13.72 -12.90 27.82
C LYS A 412 13.81 -13.02 26.31
N GLY A 413 12.73 -13.48 25.67
CA GLY A 413 12.62 -13.52 24.22
C GLY A 413 11.37 -12.80 23.74
N TYR A 414 11.52 -11.89 22.79
CA TYR A 414 10.41 -11.46 21.95
C TYR A 414 10.34 -12.38 20.73
N GLU A 415 9.12 -12.76 20.36
CA GLU A 415 8.81 -13.34 19.07
C GLU A 415 8.37 -12.20 18.16
N SER A 416 9.00 -12.07 16.99
CA SER A 416 8.65 -11.07 15.99
C SER A 416 8.16 -11.72 14.70
N PHE A 417 7.12 -11.13 14.14
CA PHE A 417 6.53 -11.46 12.86
C PHE A 417 6.71 -10.25 11.96
N THR A 418 7.13 -10.47 10.72
CA THR A 418 7.30 -9.39 9.74
C THR A 418 6.33 -9.61 8.60
N PHE A 419 5.57 -8.58 8.27
CA PHE A 419 4.67 -8.54 7.13
C PHE A 419 5.11 -7.41 6.19
N GLU A 420 5.06 -7.66 4.89
CA GLU A 420 5.41 -6.67 3.87
C GLU A 420 4.19 -6.39 3.00
N TYR A 421 3.84 -5.11 2.85
CA TYR A 421 2.69 -4.66 2.08
C TYR A 421 3.15 -3.62 1.05
N GLU A 422 2.71 -3.74 -0.19
CA GLU A 422 3.04 -2.79 -1.26
C GLU A 422 1.84 -1.91 -1.62
N ARG A 423 2.06 -0.60 -1.73
CA ARG A 423 1.03 0.37 -2.15
C ARG A 423 1.54 1.23 -3.31
N PRO A 424 0.73 1.54 -4.34
CA PRO A 424 1.12 2.48 -5.38
C PRO A 424 1.50 3.85 -4.80
N GLY A 425 2.45 4.56 -5.44
CA GLY A 425 2.98 5.83 -4.95
C GLY A 425 1.90 6.86 -4.62
N SER A 426 0.91 7.02 -5.51
CA SER A 426 -0.22 7.96 -5.36
C SER A 426 -1.10 7.72 -4.12
N SER A 427 -1.26 6.46 -3.70
CA SER A 427 -2.01 6.11 -2.47
C SER A 427 -1.09 6.15 -1.25
N ALA A 428 0.12 5.62 -1.40
CA ALA A 428 1.11 5.52 -0.35
C ALA A 428 1.51 6.89 0.20
N ILE A 429 1.61 7.91 -0.66
CA ILE A 429 2.04 9.27 -0.28
C ILE A 429 1.22 9.84 0.88
N SER A 430 -0.04 9.41 1.06
CA SER A 430 -0.88 9.75 2.21
C SER A 430 -1.10 8.59 3.17
N GLU A 431 -1.38 7.37 2.67
CA GLU A 431 -1.75 6.23 3.53
C GLU A 431 -0.57 5.70 4.36
N LEU A 432 0.63 5.75 3.77
CA LEU A 432 1.88 5.28 4.39
C LEU A 432 2.71 6.46 4.91
N ALA A 433 2.15 7.67 4.94
CA ALA A 433 2.82 8.82 5.50
C ALA A 433 3.08 8.60 7.01
N PRO A 434 4.18 9.17 7.55
CA PRO A 434 4.50 9.06 8.96
C PRO A 434 3.32 9.49 9.87
N SER A 435 3.17 8.78 10.97
CA SER A 435 2.06 8.90 11.93
C SER A 435 0.67 8.51 11.42
N ASN A 436 0.51 8.11 10.16
CA ASN A 436 -0.76 7.55 9.72
C ASN A 436 -0.93 6.11 10.22
N SER A 437 -2.18 5.66 10.34
CA SER A 437 -2.52 4.27 10.65
C SER A 437 -2.89 3.51 9.38
N PHE A 438 -2.14 2.46 9.09
CA PHE A 438 -2.41 1.54 8.00
C PHE A 438 -3.18 0.31 8.51
N TYR A 439 -4.15 -0.16 7.72
CA TYR A 439 -5.04 -1.25 8.09
C TYR A 439 -4.90 -2.39 7.08
N ALA A 440 -4.41 -3.54 7.53
CA ALA A 440 -4.27 -4.73 6.68
C ALA A 440 -4.22 -6.01 7.52
N SER A 441 -4.67 -7.12 6.94
CA SER A 441 -4.69 -8.46 7.56
C SER A 441 -5.39 -8.49 8.93
N GLY A 442 -6.46 -7.72 9.09
CA GLY A 442 -7.18 -7.55 10.37
C GLY A 442 -6.38 -6.84 11.47
N ARG A 443 -5.37 -6.06 11.08
CA ARG A 443 -4.52 -5.31 12.00
C ARG A 443 -4.48 -3.83 11.66
N ARG A 444 -4.24 -3.01 12.68
CA ARG A 444 -3.94 -1.58 12.59
C ARG A 444 -2.49 -1.39 13.01
N VAL A 445 -1.68 -0.84 12.12
CA VAL A 445 -0.27 -0.53 12.38
C VAL A 445 -0.03 0.95 12.12
N ARG A 446 0.73 1.61 12.99
CA ARG A 446 1.09 3.01 12.81
C ARG A 446 2.43 3.09 12.10
N VAL A 447 2.52 3.92 11.07
CA VAL A 447 3.78 4.15 10.38
C VAL A 447 4.65 5.06 11.25
N ASP A 448 5.79 4.55 11.69
CA ASP A 448 6.65 5.25 12.65
C ASP A 448 7.93 5.79 12.00
N GLN A 449 8.40 5.16 10.92
CA GLN A 449 9.72 5.45 10.33
C GLN A 449 9.71 5.35 8.80
N ILE A 450 10.54 6.17 8.17
CA ILE A 450 10.92 6.05 6.75
C ILE A 450 12.31 5.42 6.70
N ASP A 451 12.53 4.46 5.80
CA ASP A 451 13.84 3.82 5.67
C ASP A 451 14.81 4.72 4.87
N MET A 452 15.58 5.52 5.62
CA MET A 452 16.58 6.44 5.08
C MET A 452 17.78 5.74 4.41
N ARG A 453 17.92 4.41 4.54
CA ARG A 453 19.03 3.67 3.89
C ARG A 453 18.83 3.49 2.39
N ILE A 454 17.58 3.58 1.93
CA ILE A 454 17.15 3.31 0.54
C ILE A 454 16.69 4.61 -0.15
N SER A 455 16.43 5.66 0.64
CA SER A 455 15.85 6.92 0.16
C SER A 455 16.78 8.07 0.51
N GLU A 456 17.25 8.80 -0.50
CA GLU A 456 18.10 9.98 -0.33
C GLU A 456 17.24 11.24 -0.12
N VAL A 457 17.74 12.16 0.71
CA VAL A 457 17.13 13.48 0.88
C VAL A 457 17.63 14.38 -0.23
N GLU A 458 16.70 14.90 -1.02
CA GLU A 458 16.98 15.81 -2.12
C GLU A 458 16.49 17.20 -1.77
N THR A 459 17.31 18.22 -2.05
CA THR A 459 16.86 19.61 -1.93
C THR A 459 16.20 20.05 -3.24
N TRP A 460 14.95 20.48 -3.14
CA TRP A 460 14.14 20.97 -4.26
C TRP A 460 13.77 22.42 -4.06
N ARG A 461 13.62 23.13 -5.18
CA ARG A 461 13.12 24.50 -5.21
C ARG A 461 11.78 24.57 -5.92
N PHE A 462 10.86 25.32 -5.33
CA PHE A 462 9.50 25.48 -5.81
C PHE A 462 9.21 26.94 -6.21
N CYS A 463 8.40 27.13 -7.24
CA CYS A 463 7.93 28.47 -7.58
C CYS A 463 6.67 28.78 -6.77
N ASP A 464 6.58 30.01 -6.29
CA ASP A 464 5.43 30.52 -5.53
C ASP A 464 4.17 30.74 -6.39
N GLN A 465 4.33 31.01 -7.69
CA GLN A 465 3.22 31.35 -8.60
C GLN A 465 2.82 30.21 -9.54
N CYS A 466 3.78 29.42 -10.05
CA CYS A 466 3.52 28.38 -11.05
C CYS A 466 4.04 27.01 -10.59
N SER A 467 3.69 25.95 -11.32
CA SER A 467 4.10 24.57 -10.97
C SER A 467 5.55 24.21 -11.28
N TYR A 468 6.36 25.16 -11.78
CA TYR A 468 7.77 24.92 -12.06
C TYR A 468 8.55 24.60 -10.78
N ASN A 469 9.38 23.57 -10.84
CA ASN A 469 10.20 23.10 -9.73
C ASN A 469 11.43 22.38 -10.27
N GLU A 470 12.56 22.46 -9.56
CA GLU A 470 13.82 21.80 -9.95
C GLU A 470 14.63 21.35 -8.73
N ARG A 471 15.48 20.33 -8.93
CA ARG A 471 16.49 19.96 -7.92
C ARG A 471 17.50 21.09 -7.81
N GLU A 472 17.87 21.47 -6.59
CA GLU A 472 18.81 22.55 -6.37
C GLU A 472 20.14 22.23 -7.06
N SER A 473 20.58 23.13 -7.94
CA SER A 473 21.87 23.05 -8.61
C SER A 473 22.78 24.20 -8.14
N SER A 474 24.08 24.11 -8.43
CA SER A 474 25.05 25.14 -8.04
C SER A 474 24.78 26.52 -8.68
N ILE A 475 23.94 26.61 -9.71
CA ILE A 475 23.62 27.84 -10.43
C ILE A 475 22.13 28.11 -10.26
N VAL A 476 21.80 29.15 -9.48
CA VAL A 476 20.41 29.55 -9.22
C VAL A 476 20.05 30.71 -10.13
N ALA A 477 19.01 30.56 -10.94
CA ALA A 477 18.44 31.66 -11.70
C ALA A 477 17.87 32.73 -10.74
N PRO A 478 18.01 34.04 -11.02
CA PRO A 478 17.48 35.09 -10.15
C PRO A 478 15.95 35.16 -10.16
N GLN A 479 15.29 34.56 -11.16
CA GLN A 479 13.84 34.54 -11.35
C GLN A 479 13.41 33.15 -11.82
N CYS A 480 12.14 32.82 -11.60
CA CYS A 480 11.57 31.56 -12.08
C CYS A 480 11.68 31.48 -13.62
N PRO A 481 12.30 30.42 -14.18
CA PRO A 481 12.45 30.27 -15.63
C PRO A 481 11.11 30.26 -16.41
N ARG A 482 10.02 29.84 -15.77
CA ARG A 482 8.71 29.65 -16.42
C ARG A 482 7.81 30.88 -16.35
N CYS A 483 7.65 31.47 -15.16
CA CYS A 483 6.72 32.58 -14.92
C CYS A 483 7.39 33.92 -14.60
N GLY A 484 8.71 33.94 -14.39
CA GLY A 484 9.45 35.17 -14.07
C GLY A 484 9.32 35.66 -12.62
N SER A 485 8.75 34.86 -11.70
CA SER A 485 8.64 35.26 -10.29
C SER A 485 10.01 35.53 -9.65
N GLN A 486 10.12 36.68 -8.96
CA GLN A 486 11.33 37.09 -8.22
C GLN A 486 11.51 36.33 -6.91
N MET A 487 10.42 35.78 -6.34
CA MET A 487 10.49 34.99 -5.11
C MET A 487 11.21 33.65 -5.31
N TRP A 488 11.46 33.25 -6.57
CA TRP A 488 12.18 32.03 -6.91
C TRP A 488 13.54 31.93 -6.23
N SER A 489 14.32 33.01 -6.15
CA SER A 489 15.65 33.00 -5.54
C SER A 489 15.64 32.91 -4.01
N ASP A 490 14.48 33.13 -3.38
CA ASP A 490 14.35 33.15 -1.92
C ASP A 490 14.70 31.80 -1.29
N ALA A 491 15.27 31.83 -0.07
CA ALA A 491 15.65 30.62 0.64
C ALA A 491 14.42 29.83 1.15
N GLY A 492 13.30 30.50 1.42
CA GLY A 492 12.04 29.89 1.86
C GLY A 492 11.32 29.09 0.77
N GLN A 493 11.77 29.18 -0.48
CA GLN A 493 11.30 28.35 -1.59
C GLN A 493 12.04 27.01 -1.72
N LYS A 494 13.03 26.76 -0.85
CA LYS A 494 13.72 25.47 -0.76
C LYS A 494 12.98 24.53 0.17
N ARG A 495 12.87 23.27 -0.22
CA ARG A 495 12.35 22.20 0.64
C ARG A 495 13.20 20.95 0.48
N GLU A 496 13.48 20.31 1.60
CA GLU A 496 14.04 18.97 1.61
C GLU A 496 12.90 17.97 1.38
N LEU A 497 13.05 17.15 0.34
CA LEU A 497 12.11 16.12 0.02
C LEU A 497 12.80 14.77 0.08
N ILE A 498 12.02 13.76 0.38
CA ILE A 498 12.45 12.37 0.33
C ILE A 498 11.48 11.61 -0.55
N ARG A 499 12.02 10.84 -1.51
CA ARG A 499 11.20 9.90 -2.27
C ARG A 499 10.95 8.68 -1.39
N MET A 500 9.75 8.61 -0.82
CA MET A 500 9.35 7.51 0.06
C MET A 500 9.29 6.19 -0.72
N ARG A 501 10.30 5.32 -0.56
CA ARG A 501 10.32 3.98 -1.17
C ARG A 501 9.91 2.87 -0.19
N GLN A 502 10.26 3.03 1.08
CA GLN A 502 9.94 2.07 2.12
C GLN A 502 9.70 2.77 3.46
N VAL A 503 8.68 2.29 4.18
CA VAL A 503 8.36 2.72 5.54
C VAL A 503 8.28 1.52 6.48
N ILE A 504 8.48 1.77 7.78
CA ILE A 504 8.49 0.76 8.81
C ILE A 504 7.45 1.12 9.87
N ALA A 505 6.66 0.13 10.26
CA ALA A 505 5.72 0.19 11.37
C ALA A 505 6.12 -0.86 12.40
N THR A 506 6.30 -0.47 13.67
CA THR A 506 6.62 -1.42 14.74
C THR A 506 5.55 -1.38 15.80
N THR A 507 4.83 -2.49 16.01
CA THR A 507 3.68 -2.50 16.92
C THR A 507 3.60 -3.81 17.69
N SER A 508 3.11 -3.76 18.93
CA SER A 508 2.88 -4.99 19.70
C SER A 508 1.69 -5.79 19.11
N ASP A 509 1.73 -7.13 19.20
CA ASP A 509 0.63 -7.97 18.69
C ASP A 509 -0.72 -7.62 19.35
N ARG A 510 -0.70 -7.22 20.63
CA ARG A 510 -1.92 -6.84 21.36
C ARG A 510 -2.54 -5.53 20.86
N GLU A 511 -1.72 -4.53 20.53
CA GLU A 511 -2.19 -3.21 20.07
C GLU A 511 -2.52 -3.21 18.58
N SER A 512 -1.85 -4.07 17.81
CA SER A 512 -2.11 -4.16 16.37
C SER A 512 -3.48 -4.79 16.04
N ARG A 513 -4.07 -5.57 16.97
CA ARG A 513 -5.37 -6.19 16.75
C ARG A 513 -6.48 -5.15 16.74
N LEU A 514 -7.34 -5.22 15.73
CA LEU A 514 -8.58 -4.45 15.70
C LEU A 514 -9.46 -4.87 16.88
N LYS A 515 -9.96 -3.88 17.62
CA LYS A 515 -10.92 -4.05 18.72
C LYS A 515 -12.21 -3.32 18.35
N ASP A 516 -13.31 -3.72 18.96
CA ASP A 516 -14.60 -3.02 18.84
C ASP A 516 -14.65 -1.69 19.62
N ASP A 517 -13.53 -1.28 20.23
CA ASP A 517 -13.48 -0.09 21.09
C ASP A 517 -13.66 1.24 20.30
N SER A 518 -13.47 1.25 18.98
CA SER A 518 -13.74 2.42 18.13
C SER A 518 -14.16 2.03 16.71
N GLU A 519 -15.35 2.45 16.28
CA GLU A 519 -15.86 2.23 14.91
C GLU A 519 -15.22 3.17 13.86
N GLN A 520 -14.62 4.29 14.28
CA GLN A 520 -14.07 5.28 13.36
C GLN A 520 -12.58 5.06 13.10
N ARG A 521 -12.23 4.92 11.83
CA ARG A 521 -10.86 5.19 11.35
C ARG A 521 -10.59 6.66 11.65
N GLU A 522 -9.50 7.00 12.32
CA GLU A 522 -9.08 8.39 12.51
C GLU A 522 -8.32 8.86 11.27
N PRO A 523 -8.93 9.65 10.35
CA PRO A 523 -8.22 10.11 9.17
C PRO A 523 -7.24 11.21 9.56
N VAL A 524 -5.96 11.03 9.22
CA VAL A 524 -4.99 12.11 9.24
C VAL A 524 -5.06 12.81 7.89
N PHE A 525 -5.39 14.10 7.89
CA PHE A 525 -5.42 14.91 6.67
C PHE A 525 -4.04 15.49 6.37
N TYR A 526 -3.56 15.22 5.17
CA TYR A 526 -2.28 15.68 4.65
C TYR A 526 -2.50 16.78 3.60
N ILE A 527 -1.61 17.77 3.58
CA ILE A 527 -1.57 18.81 2.56
C ILE A 527 -0.84 18.24 1.36
N LYS A 528 -1.59 17.88 0.31
CA LYS A 528 -1.05 17.37 -0.94
C LYS A 528 -1.17 18.39 -2.05
N GLN A 529 -0.15 18.45 -2.90
CA GLN A 529 -0.16 19.29 -4.09
C GLN A 529 0.37 18.52 -5.29
N LEU A 530 -0.44 18.52 -6.36
CA LEU A 530 -0.02 18.03 -7.67
C LEU A 530 0.58 19.20 -8.46
N LEU A 531 1.85 19.06 -8.82
CA LEU A 531 2.59 20.00 -9.66
C LEU A 531 2.71 19.41 -11.06
N ILE A 532 2.38 20.21 -12.06
CA ILE A 532 2.36 19.80 -13.47
C ILE A 532 3.42 20.62 -14.22
N ASN A 533 4.47 19.94 -14.70
CA ASN A 533 5.55 20.59 -15.44
C ASN A 533 5.61 20.06 -16.88
N PHE A 534 5.84 20.97 -17.82
CA PHE A 534 5.99 20.65 -19.23
C PHE A 534 6.68 21.82 -19.94
N GLU A 535 7.41 21.50 -20.99
CA GLU A 535 8.05 22.49 -21.87
C GLU A 535 7.04 23.00 -22.91
N LYS A 536 7.17 24.26 -23.33
CA LYS A 536 6.20 24.89 -24.25
C LYS A 536 6.15 24.19 -25.61
N GLU A 537 7.26 23.60 -26.03
CA GLU A 537 7.40 22.85 -27.28
C GLU A 537 6.60 21.53 -27.27
N GLN A 538 6.10 21.10 -26.11
CA GLN A 538 5.29 19.89 -25.98
C GLN A 538 3.78 20.15 -26.17
N ILE A 539 3.36 21.42 -26.27
CA ILE A 539 1.97 21.78 -26.55
C ILE A 539 1.73 21.57 -28.05
N GLU A 540 0.87 20.62 -28.40
CA GLU A 540 0.51 20.33 -29.79
C GLU A 540 -0.56 21.30 -30.28
N ASP A 541 -1.68 21.37 -29.55
CA ASP A 541 -2.81 22.22 -29.87
C ASP A 541 -3.36 22.86 -28.60
N ALA A 542 -3.87 24.08 -28.71
CA ALA A 542 -4.52 24.80 -27.62
C ALA A 542 -5.85 25.38 -28.13
N TYR A 543 -6.92 25.11 -27.38
CA TYR A 543 -8.27 25.56 -27.70
C TYR A 543 -8.81 26.38 -26.54
N VAL A 544 -9.45 27.50 -26.85
CA VAL A 544 -10.14 28.34 -25.86
C VAL A 544 -11.51 28.72 -26.41
N ILE A 545 -12.52 28.74 -25.54
CA ILE A 545 -13.82 29.27 -25.88
C ILE A 545 -13.69 30.79 -25.94
N ASP A 546 -13.99 31.35 -27.11
CA ASP A 546 -14.02 32.80 -27.33
C ASP A 546 -15.30 33.41 -26.72
N SER A 547 -15.39 33.40 -25.39
CA SER A 547 -16.49 33.98 -24.63
C SER A 547 -16.04 34.41 -23.25
N GLU A 548 -16.21 35.70 -22.94
CA GLU A 548 -15.95 36.24 -21.60
C GLU A 548 -16.88 35.66 -20.52
N MET A 549 -18.03 35.08 -20.90
CA MET A 549 -18.96 34.45 -19.95
C MET A 549 -18.55 33.02 -19.56
N VAL A 550 -17.76 32.33 -20.39
CA VAL A 550 -17.33 30.95 -20.17
C VAL A 550 -15.82 30.86 -20.44
N PRO A 551 -14.97 31.28 -19.48
CA PRO A 551 -13.52 31.19 -19.63
C PRO A 551 -13.08 29.73 -19.46
N PHE A 552 -13.22 28.95 -20.53
CA PHE A 552 -12.80 27.55 -20.58
C PHE A 552 -11.86 27.35 -21.77
N GLY A 553 -10.76 26.63 -21.53
CA GLY A 553 -9.82 26.22 -22.56
C GLY A 553 -9.12 24.94 -22.15
N PHE A 554 -8.51 24.27 -23.12
CA PHE A 554 -7.74 23.06 -22.90
C PHE A 554 -6.58 22.98 -23.90
N GLU A 555 -5.52 22.32 -23.47
CA GLU A 555 -4.29 22.13 -24.24
C GLU A 555 -4.02 20.63 -24.39
N PHE A 556 -3.64 20.21 -25.59
CA PHE A 556 -3.11 18.88 -25.84
C PHE A 556 -1.59 18.93 -25.67
N ILE A 557 -1.10 18.24 -24.64
CA ILE A 557 0.32 18.25 -24.30
C ILE A 557 0.85 16.84 -24.47
N ARG A 558 1.85 16.68 -25.35
CA ARG A 558 2.44 15.39 -25.70
C ARG A 558 3.23 14.77 -24.54
N LYS A 559 3.95 15.59 -23.78
CA LYS A 559 4.77 15.16 -22.65
C LYS A 559 4.58 16.07 -21.45
N VAL A 560 4.21 15.46 -20.32
CA VAL A 560 3.94 16.16 -19.06
C VAL A 560 4.54 15.37 -17.90
N ASP A 561 5.21 16.09 -17.01
CA ASP A 561 5.72 15.56 -15.76
C ASP A 561 4.74 15.92 -14.62
N PHE A 562 4.15 14.88 -14.02
CA PHE A 562 3.29 15.00 -12.85
C PHE A 562 4.08 14.70 -11.59
N LYS A 563 4.07 15.63 -10.63
CA LYS A 563 4.72 15.47 -9.33
C LYS A 563 3.75 15.76 -8.20
N GLU A 564 3.30 14.71 -7.53
CA GLU A 564 2.51 14.84 -6.31
C GLU A 564 3.44 14.90 -5.09
N ILE A 565 3.25 15.90 -4.23
CA ILE A 565 4.04 16.12 -3.02
C ILE A 565 3.10 16.17 -1.83
N ASN A 566 3.47 15.50 -0.74
CA ASN A 566 2.83 15.63 0.55
C ASN A 566 3.70 16.52 1.45
N PHE A 567 3.18 17.68 1.85
CA PHE A 567 3.83 18.67 2.71
C PHE A 567 3.62 18.42 4.21
N GLY A 568 3.01 17.28 4.57
CA GLY A 568 2.76 16.88 5.95
C GLY A 568 1.31 17.10 6.38
N ALA A 569 1.05 16.85 7.66
CA ALA A 569 -0.28 16.98 8.24
C ALA A 569 -0.65 18.47 8.38
N SER A 570 -1.93 18.80 8.14
CA SER A 570 -2.44 20.15 8.36
C SER A 570 -2.44 20.46 9.87
N THR A 571 -1.49 21.26 10.33
CA THR A 571 -1.40 21.70 11.73
C THR A 571 -1.51 23.22 11.82
N LEU A 572 -2.05 23.72 12.94
CA LEU A 572 -2.23 25.16 13.18
C LEU A 572 -0.91 25.93 13.31
N ASN A 573 0.22 25.24 13.53
CA ASN A 573 1.53 25.84 13.81
C ASN A 573 2.59 25.49 12.73
N GLY A 574 2.17 25.30 11.48
CA GLY A 574 3.08 25.01 10.36
C GLY A 574 3.76 26.25 9.79
N GLU A 575 4.87 26.05 9.07
CA GLU A 575 5.45 27.09 8.21
C GLU A 575 4.49 27.37 7.03
N GLU A 576 4.12 28.63 6.83
CA GLU A 576 3.31 29.03 5.68
C GLU A 576 4.19 29.26 4.45
N VAL A 577 3.87 28.59 3.34
CA VAL A 577 4.69 28.61 2.13
C VAL A 577 3.79 28.68 0.91
N SER A 578 4.00 29.67 0.06
CA SER A 578 3.30 29.72 -1.23
C SER A 578 4.02 28.86 -2.25
N ILE A 579 3.33 27.89 -2.83
CA ILE A 579 3.81 27.02 -3.92
C ILE A 579 2.71 26.96 -4.99
N ALA A 580 3.07 27.25 -6.25
CA ALA A 580 2.16 27.25 -7.41
C ALA A 580 0.81 27.95 -7.16
N GLY A 581 0.85 29.13 -6.52
CA GLY A 581 -0.31 29.96 -6.23
C GLY A 581 -1.17 29.50 -5.05
N LYS A 582 -0.75 28.44 -4.33
CA LYS A 582 -1.42 27.94 -3.13
C LYS A 582 -0.54 28.17 -1.91
N ARG A 583 -1.13 28.64 -0.81
CA ARG A 583 -0.45 28.93 0.45
C ARG A 583 -0.64 27.84 1.47
#